data_AF-A0A5R9FV25-F1
#
_entry.id   AF-A0A5R9FV25-F1
#
_cell.length_a   1.000
_cell.length_b   1.000
_cell.length_c   1.000
_cell.angle_alpha   90.00
_cell.angle_beta   90.00
_cell.angle_gamma   90.00
#
_symmetry.space_group_name_H-M   'P 1'
#
loop_
_entity.id
_entity.type
_entity.pdbx_description
1 polymer ?
#
loop_
_entity_poly.entity_id
_entity_poly.type
_entity_poly.pdbx_seq_one_letter_code
_entity_poly.pdbx_strand_id
1 'polypeptide(L)'
;MEQLELIVVQLEEAKGMIEKGRVAHLRLAFILLDSVTELILHRTVRSELWDQEMLIGLLSTYKQLAAHGSAKAATEVAAIEARIIPKSELNKIDRNFDAKVALLVERGILDADLGPVLEKLHKYRNEMYHRDKLRREVIKPATLIYFDSACTALNAYRHLYTLYGSPSELGPELKRYAVADGPLGLVGQDLPQRIAAQLRREVGLDLPQVRSALVQYLHARLDEMRDGLTFIEDNLGVPHLVRGDALRLVQANLTATTTLEQVRGRKYPYSKADLERWRSLVSALESIDDKHQLVREYAGVEDAFEPFEQKVEKAVTDLDRHLSLQGDIARGK
;
A
#
# COMPACT_ATOMS: atom_id res chain seq x y z
N MET A 1 26.28 -6.10 9.68
CA MET A 1 25.79 -7.37 9.08
C MET A 1 24.52 -7.88 9.76
N GLU A 2 24.45 -7.91 11.09
CA GLU A 2 23.26 -8.29 11.88
C GLU A 2 21.95 -7.61 11.42
N GLN A 3 22.03 -6.33 11.02
CA GLN A 3 20.87 -5.59 10.53
C GLN A 3 20.27 -6.18 9.25
N LEU A 4 21.12 -6.56 8.28
CA LEU A 4 20.67 -7.19 7.04
C LEU A 4 20.17 -8.60 7.31
N GLU A 5 20.85 -9.34 8.18
CA GLU A 5 20.44 -10.68 8.60
C GLU A 5 19.01 -10.70 9.17
N LEU A 6 18.68 -9.74 10.04
CA LEU A 6 17.31 -9.60 10.56
C LEU A 6 16.27 -9.40 9.44
N ILE A 7 16.59 -8.61 8.41
CA ILE A 7 15.71 -8.41 7.25
C ILE A 7 15.52 -9.74 6.50
N VAL A 8 16.62 -10.46 6.25
CA VAL A 8 16.58 -11.74 5.52
C VAL A 8 15.76 -12.78 6.28
N VAL A 9 15.97 -12.93 7.59
CA VAL A 9 15.20 -13.85 8.42
C VAL A 9 13.71 -13.58 8.33
N GLN A 10 13.29 -12.31 8.43
CA GLN A 10 11.86 -11.98 8.33
C GLN A 10 11.28 -12.30 6.94
N LEU A 11 12.05 -12.10 5.87
CA LEU A 11 11.64 -12.47 4.51
C LEU A 11 11.58 -14.00 4.34
N GLU A 12 12.52 -14.76 4.88
CA GLU A 12 12.47 -16.24 4.87
C GLU A 12 11.25 -16.78 5.60
N GLU A 13 10.95 -16.24 6.77
CA GLU A 13 9.77 -16.63 7.55
C GLU A 13 8.48 -16.28 6.81
N ALA A 14 8.41 -15.10 6.21
CA ALA A 14 7.27 -14.70 5.37
C ALA A 14 7.11 -15.65 4.17
N LYS A 15 8.20 -16.03 3.49
CA LYS A 15 8.21 -17.04 2.42
C LYS A 15 7.64 -18.36 2.90
N GLY A 16 8.14 -18.92 4.00
CA GLY A 16 7.64 -20.19 4.54
C GLY A 16 6.16 -20.14 4.95
N MET A 17 5.65 -18.97 5.34
CA MET A 17 4.22 -18.75 5.58
C MET A 17 3.40 -18.66 4.29
N ILE A 18 3.93 -18.04 3.24
CA ILE A 18 3.31 -17.98 1.91
C ILE A 18 3.18 -19.38 1.31
N GLU A 19 4.23 -20.19 1.38
CA GLU A 19 4.27 -21.57 0.88
C GLU A 19 3.18 -22.45 1.52
N LYS A 20 2.90 -22.25 2.81
CA LYS A 20 1.82 -22.96 3.51
C LYS A 20 0.43 -22.61 2.97
N GLY A 21 0.25 -21.43 2.35
CA GLY A 21 -0.96 -21.02 1.62
C GLY A 21 -2.25 -20.86 2.43
N ARG A 22 -2.26 -21.17 3.73
CA ARG A 22 -3.43 -21.02 4.60
C ARG A 22 -3.67 -19.55 4.91
N VAL A 23 -4.94 -19.12 4.92
CA VAL A 23 -5.35 -17.73 5.19
C VAL A 23 -4.69 -17.14 6.44
N ALA A 24 -4.64 -17.90 7.54
CA ALA A 24 -3.98 -17.44 8.77
C ALA A 24 -2.47 -17.20 8.60
N HIS A 25 -1.78 -18.03 7.80
CA HIS A 25 -0.36 -17.88 7.54
C HIS A 25 -0.10 -16.73 6.58
N LEU A 26 -0.95 -16.56 5.56
CA LEU A 26 -0.88 -15.43 4.64
C LEU A 26 -1.08 -14.09 5.36
N ARG A 27 -1.99 -14.04 6.35
CA ARG A 27 -2.16 -12.86 7.22
C ARG A 27 -0.89 -12.55 8.02
N LEU A 28 -0.29 -13.56 8.65
CA LEU A 28 0.95 -13.39 9.42
C LEU A 28 2.12 -12.98 8.51
N ALA A 29 2.23 -13.61 7.33
CA ALA A 29 3.22 -13.23 6.31
C ALA A 29 3.04 -11.76 5.91
N PHE A 30 1.80 -11.33 5.66
CA PHE A 30 1.51 -9.94 5.27
C PHE A 30 1.93 -8.93 6.35
N ILE A 31 1.66 -9.24 7.63
CA ILE A 31 2.08 -8.38 8.75
C ILE A 31 3.61 -8.34 8.86
N LEU A 32 4.27 -9.49 8.70
CA LEU A 32 5.72 -9.57 8.75
C LEU A 32 6.38 -8.82 7.59
N LEU A 33 5.78 -8.91 6.39
CA LEU A 33 6.19 -8.18 5.20
C LEU A 33 6.08 -6.66 5.39
N ASP A 34 5.03 -6.21 6.04
CA ASP A 34 4.88 -4.80 6.36
C ASP A 34 5.97 -4.30 7.33
N SER A 35 6.19 -5.06 8.40
CA SER A 35 7.24 -4.77 9.38
C SER A 35 8.63 -4.73 8.76
N VAL A 36 8.99 -5.72 7.94
CA VAL A 36 10.32 -5.75 7.29
C VAL A 36 10.46 -4.65 6.25
N THR A 37 9.39 -4.32 5.52
CA THR A 37 9.39 -3.21 4.56
C THR A 37 9.59 -1.88 5.28
N GLU A 38 8.85 -1.62 6.35
CA GLU A 38 9.02 -0.41 7.16
C GLU A 38 10.44 -0.29 7.72
N LEU A 39 11.02 -1.41 8.17
CA LEU A 39 12.40 -1.45 8.64
C LEU A 39 13.41 -1.12 7.54
N ILE A 40 13.23 -1.67 6.33
CA ILE A 40 14.06 -1.36 5.16
C ILE A 40 13.95 0.14 4.86
N LEU A 41 12.73 0.68 4.72
CA LEU A 41 12.47 2.08 4.43
C LEU A 41 13.10 3.00 5.47
N HIS A 42 12.87 2.74 6.77
CA HIS A 42 13.42 3.54 7.86
C HIS A 42 14.95 3.61 7.81
N ARG A 43 15.60 2.47 7.58
CA ARG A 43 17.07 2.42 7.52
C ARG A 43 17.61 3.09 6.26
N THR A 44 16.97 2.92 5.12
CA THR A 44 17.34 3.63 3.88
C THR A 44 17.19 5.14 4.09
N VAL A 45 16.08 5.61 4.67
CA VAL A 45 15.88 7.02 5.03
C VAL A 45 16.98 7.53 5.97
N ARG A 46 17.34 6.77 7.01
CA ARG A 46 18.45 7.16 7.90
C ARG A 46 19.79 7.23 7.18
N SER A 47 20.05 6.30 6.26
CA SER A 47 21.23 6.35 5.40
C SER A 47 21.23 7.56 4.49
N GLU A 48 20.07 8.07 4.10
CA GLU A 48 19.92 9.21 3.21
C GLU A 48 19.96 10.56 3.94
N LEU A 49 19.65 10.56 5.24
CA LEU A 49 19.60 11.75 6.09
C LEU A 49 20.78 11.83 7.04
N TRP A 50 21.80 10.98 6.87
CA TRP A 50 22.97 10.93 7.75
C TRP A 50 23.77 12.23 7.77
N ASP A 51 23.75 12.99 6.67
CA ASP A 51 24.50 14.23 6.52
C ASP A 51 23.80 15.44 7.15
N GLN A 52 22.55 15.32 7.61
CA GLN A 52 21.74 16.45 8.08
C GLN A 52 22.38 17.19 9.27
N GLU A 53 22.90 16.45 10.26
CA GLU A 53 23.60 17.05 11.40
C GLU A 53 24.90 17.75 10.98
N MET A 54 25.63 17.13 10.05
CA MET A 54 26.85 17.71 9.48
C MET A 54 26.54 19.00 8.69
N LEU A 55 25.47 19.01 7.90
CA LEU A 55 25.02 20.19 7.14
C LEU A 55 24.61 21.33 8.08
N ILE A 56 23.94 21.03 9.20
CA ILE A 56 23.59 22.04 10.22
C ILE A 56 24.85 22.64 10.84
N GLY A 57 25.83 21.80 11.20
CA GLY A 57 27.13 22.27 11.70
C GLY A 57 27.86 23.15 10.68
N LEU A 58 27.92 22.69 9.42
CA LEU A 58 28.55 23.41 8.32
C LEU A 58 27.87 24.76 8.04
N LEU A 59 26.54 24.80 8.08
CA LEU A 59 25.75 26.02 7.92
C LEU A 59 26.13 27.06 8.97
N SER A 60 26.32 26.66 10.22
CA SER A 60 26.69 27.58 11.30
C SER A 60 28.04 28.26 11.03
N THR A 61 29.02 27.49 10.55
CA THR A 61 30.35 27.98 10.16
C THR A 61 30.28 28.95 8.98
N TYR A 62 29.54 28.60 7.92
CA TYR A 62 29.39 29.48 6.75
C TYR A 62 28.63 30.76 7.06
N LYS A 63 27.62 30.72 7.94
CA LYS A 63 26.94 31.93 8.43
C LYS A 63 27.90 32.87 9.16
N GLN A 64 28.79 32.34 9.98
CA GLN A 64 29.82 33.15 10.64
C GLN A 64 30.77 33.78 9.59
N LEU A 65 31.28 33.00 8.64
CA LEU A 65 32.17 33.52 7.60
C LEU A 65 31.49 34.57 6.70
N ALA A 66 30.21 34.38 6.37
CA ALA A 66 29.42 35.34 5.61
C ALA A 66 29.24 36.66 6.39
N ALA A 67 29.00 36.58 7.70
CA ALA A 67 28.92 37.76 8.57
C ALA A 67 30.25 38.54 8.65
N HIS A 68 31.38 37.89 8.40
CA HIS A 68 32.70 38.53 8.30
C HIS A 68 33.04 39.04 6.88
N GLY A 69 32.06 39.09 5.97
CA GLY A 69 32.20 39.70 4.64
C GLY A 69 32.58 38.76 3.51
N SER A 70 32.57 37.44 3.71
CA SER A 70 32.85 36.48 2.64
C SER A 70 31.64 36.27 1.72
N ALA A 71 31.67 36.85 0.51
CA ALA A 71 30.63 36.68 -0.51
C ALA A 71 30.46 35.22 -0.97
N LYS A 72 31.57 34.45 -0.99
CA LYS A 72 31.53 33.00 -1.30
C LYS A 72 30.75 32.25 -0.22
N ALA A 73 30.97 32.58 1.06
CA ALA A 73 30.25 31.95 2.16
C ALA A 73 28.74 32.25 2.11
N ALA A 74 28.32 33.45 1.71
CA ALA A 74 26.90 33.79 1.57
C ALA A 74 26.18 32.94 0.51
N THR A 75 26.86 32.58 -0.58
CA THR A 75 26.29 31.69 -1.62
C THR A 75 26.17 30.25 -1.10
N GLU A 76 27.18 29.76 -0.38
CA GLU A 76 27.16 28.42 0.24
C GLU A 76 26.09 28.30 1.33
N VAL A 77 25.79 29.37 2.09
CA VAL A 77 24.69 29.39 3.07
C VAL A 77 23.37 29.01 2.42
N ALA A 78 23.00 29.66 1.32
CA ALA A 78 21.73 29.40 0.63
C ALA A 78 21.68 27.96 0.06
N ALA A 79 22.79 27.47 -0.48
CA ALA A 79 22.89 26.10 -1.00
C ALA A 79 22.76 25.03 0.09
N ILE A 80 23.35 25.27 1.27
CA ILE A 80 23.25 24.36 2.42
C ILE A 80 21.85 24.43 3.03
N GLU A 81 21.26 25.62 3.19
CA GLU A 81 19.91 25.78 3.72
C GLU A 81 18.86 25.04 2.89
N ALA A 82 18.98 25.06 1.56
CA ALA A 82 18.08 24.33 0.66
C ALA A 82 18.14 22.79 0.85
N ARG A 83 19.21 22.25 1.44
CA ARG A 83 19.40 20.81 1.68
C ARG A 83 19.02 20.36 3.09
N ILE A 84 18.80 21.30 4.02
CA ILE A 84 18.45 20.97 5.41
C ILE A 84 16.95 20.79 5.52
N ILE A 85 16.55 19.62 5.99
CA ILE A 85 15.15 19.31 6.27
C ILE A 85 14.78 19.83 7.68
N PRO A 86 13.67 20.57 7.86
CA PRO A 86 13.23 21.02 9.17
C PRO A 86 13.00 19.85 10.14
N LYS A 87 13.33 20.05 11.43
CA LYS A 87 13.18 19.02 12.48
C LYS A 87 11.77 18.44 12.59
N SER A 88 10.74 19.26 12.38
CA SER A 88 9.34 18.80 12.37
C SER A 88 9.06 17.82 11.23
N GLU A 89 9.64 18.07 10.06
CA GLU A 89 9.50 17.18 8.89
C GLU A 89 10.34 15.92 9.07
N LEU A 90 11.56 16.02 9.64
CA LEU A 90 12.36 14.85 10.04
C LEU A 90 11.59 13.93 11.00
N ASN A 91 10.94 14.49 12.03
CA ASN A 91 10.11 13.71 12.96
C ASN A 91 8.90 13.06 12.26
N LYS A 92 8.31 13.75 11.28
CA LYS A 92 7.18 13.22 10.50
C LYS A 92 7.64 12.04 9.62
N ILE A 93 8.76 12.21 8.91
CA ILE A 93 9.41 11.17 8.11
C ILE A 93 9.77 9.97 8.98
N ASP A 94 10.36 10.20 10.16
CA ASP A 94 10.75 9.13 11.07
C ASP A 94 9.55 8.27 11.53
N ARG A 95 8.40 8.89 11.75
CA ARG A 95 7.21 8.22 12.33
C ARG A 95 6.21 7.67 11.31
N ASN A 96 6.06 8.29 10.15
CA ASN A 96 5.04 7.89 9.17
C ASN A 96 5.63 7.04 8.06
N PHE A 97 4.95 5.96 7.70
CA PHE A 97 5.34 5.09 6.60
C PHE A 97 5.33 5.87 5.26
N ASP A 98 4.20 6.51 4.94
CA ASP A 98 4.01 7.25 3.69
C ASP A 98 5.04 8.37 3.51
N ALA A 99 5.41 9.06 4.60
CA ALA A 99 6.44 10.10 4.54
C ALA A 99 7.84 9.56 4.20
N LYS A 100 8.17 8.32 4.61
CA LYS A 100 9.42 7.65 4.20
C LYS A 100 9.38 7.28 2.73
N VAL A 101 8.27 6.71 2.27
CA VAL A 101 8.06 6.35 0.87
C VAL A 101 8.20 7.59 -0.01
N ALA A 102 7.48 8.67 0.31
CA ALA A 102 7.52 9.93 -0.42
C ALA A 102 8.94 10.49 -0.54
N LEU A 103 9.70 10.55 0.57
CA LEU A 103 11.08 11.04 0.54
C LEU A 103 11.99 10.19 -0.38
N LEU A 104 11.87 8.86 -0.30
CA LEU A 104 12.72 7.97 -1.10
C LEU A 104 12.35 7.99 -2.59
N VAL A 105 11.08 8.19 -2.93
CA VAL A 105 10.63 8.41 -4.31
C VAL A 105 11.11 9.77 -4.83
N GLU A 106 10.96 10.84 -4.04
CA GLU A 106 11.44 12.19 -4.39
C GLU A 106 12.94 12.19 -4.70
N ARG A 107 13.73 11.41 -3.95
CA ARG A 107 15.17 11.24 -4.16
C ARG A 107 15.55 10.26 -5.27
N GLY A 108 14.58 9.65 -5.95
CA GLY A 108 14.81 8.67 -7.02
C GLY A 108 15.45 7.36 -6.54
N ILE A 109 15.32 7.05 -5.25
CA ILE A 109 15.87 5.83 -4.62
C ILE A 109 14.88 4.68 -4.77
N LEU A 110 13.59 4.99 -4.62
CA LEU A 110 12.51 4.08 -4.99
C LEU A 110 11.89 4.54 -6.30
N ASP A 111 11.44 3.57 -7.08
CA ASP A 111 10.67 3.81 -8.29
C ASP A 111 9.35 4.53 -7.95
N ALA A 112 8.95 5.50 -8.79
CA ALA A 112 7.74 6.27 -8.58
C ALA A 112 6.47 5.40 -8.58
N ASP A 113 6.49 4.27 -9.30
CA ASP A 113 5.36 3.34 -9.37
C ASP A 113 5.30 2.42 -8.14
N LEU A 114 6.41 2.21 -7.44
CA LEU A 114 6.45 1.38 -6.23
C LEU A 114 5.82 2.11 -5.02
N GLY A 115 5.94 3.43 -4.94
CA GLY A 115 5.44 4.21 -3.80
C GLY A 115 3.94 3.98 -3.50
N PRO A 116 3.05 4.23 -4.48
CA PRO A 116 1.61 3.98 -4.32
C PRO A 116 1.27 2.53 -3.97
N VAL A 117 2.06 1.56 -4.46
CA VAL A 117 1.89 0.14 -4.15
C VAL A 117 2.17 -0.13 -2.67
N LEU A 118 3.29 0.38 -2.15
CA LEU A 118 3.67 0.22 -0.75
C LEU A 118 2.64 0.88 0.18
N GLU A 119 2.21 2.10 -0.13
CA GLU A 119 1.18 2.81 0.65
C GLU A 119 -0.14 2.03 0.69
N LYS A 120 -0.58 1.48 -0.46
CA LYS A 120 -1.81 0.68 -0.52
C LYS A 120 -1.71 -0.60 0.31
N LEU A 121 -0.60 -1.33 0.21
CA LEU A 121 -0.38 -2.56 0.96
C LEU A 121 -0.28 -2.29 2.47
N HIS A 122 0.37 -1.18 2.85
CA HIS A 122 0.39 -0.73 4.24
C HIS A 122 -1.02 -0.42 4.77
N LYS A 123 -1.86 0.25 3.96
CA LYS A 123 -3.29 0.46 4.29
C LYS A 123 -4.02 -0.87 4.49
N TYR A 124 -3.79 -1.88 3.65
CA TYR A 124 -4.36 -3.22 3.83
C TYR A 124 -3.91 -3.88 5.13
N ARG A 125 -2.64 -3.74 5.53
CA ARG A 125 -2.20 -4.23 6.84
C ARG A 125 -2.99 -3.55 7.96
N ASN A 126 -3.16 -2.22 7.88
CA ASN A 126 -3.90 -1.46 8.90
C ASN A 126 -5.37 -1.87 8.97
N GLU A 127 -6.02 -2.16 7.84
CA GLU A 127 -7.37 -2.72 7.79
C GLU A 127 -7.46 -4.11 8.46
N MET A 128 -6.51 -5.00 8.14
CA MET A 128 -6.44 -6.35 8.72
C MET A 128 -6.17 -6.35 10.23
N TYR A 129 -5.40 -5.37 10.73
CA TYR A 129 -5.02 -5.30 12.14
C TYR A 129 -6.04 -4.55 13.00
N HIS A 130 -6.52 -3.38 12.54
CA HIS A 130 -7.38 -2.52 13.36
C HIS A 130 -8.88 -2.76 13.16
N ARG A 131 -9.29 -3.33 12.02
CA ARG A 131 -10.72 -3.48 11.67
C ARG A 131 -11.13 -4.93 11.48
N ASP A 132 -10.20 -5.87 11.67
CA ASP A 132 -10.33 -7.30 11.35
C ASP A 132 -10.92 -7.54 9.94
N LYS A 133 -10.71 -6.59 9.02
CA LYS A 133 -11.21 -6.64 7.63
C LYS A 133 -10.23 -7.45 6.81
N LEU A 134 -10.48 -8.76 6.72
CA LEU A 134 -9.66 -9.71 5.97
C LEU A 134 -10.29 -9.99 4.59
N ARG A 135 -9.63 -9.55 3.52
CA ARG A 135 -10.05 -9.83 2.14
C ARG A 135 -9.54 -11.21 1.71
N ARG A 136 -10.25 -12.27 2.08
CA ARG A 136 -9.78 -13.67 1.99
C ARG A 136 -9.45 -14.09 0.56
N GLU A 137 -10.19 -13.56 -0.41
CA GLU A 137 -10.12 -13.87 -1.83
C GLU A 137 -8.82 -13.33 -2.46
N VAL A 138 -8.32 -12.19 -1.96
CA VAL A 138 -7.15 -11.50 -2.51
C VAL A 138 -5.94 -11.47 -1.58
N ILE A 139 -6.03 -12.05 -0.37
CA ILE A 139 -4.91 -12.06 0.57
C ILE A 139 -3.68 -12.73 -0.03
N LYS A 140 -3.83 -13.85 -0.74
CA LYS A 140 -2.67 -14.53 -1.37
C LYS A 140 -2.03 -13.66 -2.46
N PRO A 141 -2.77 -13.15 -3.47
CA PRO A 141 -2.25 -12.18 -4.43
C PRO A 141 -1.56 -10.98 -3.77
N ALA A 142 -2.20 -10.37 -2.77
CA ALA A 142 -1.67 -9.21 -2.08
C ALA A 142 -0.37 -9.53 -1.31
N THR A 143 -0.28 -10.67 -0.63
CA THR A 143 0.94 -11.11 0.05
C THR A 143 2.08 -11.35 -0.93
N LEU A 144 1.82 -11.96 -2.09
CA LEU A 144 2.84 -12.20 -3.12
C LEU A 144 3.37 -10.89 -3.71
N ILE A 145 2.48 -9.94 -4.01
CA ILE A 145 2.85 -8.60 -4.45
C ILE A 145 3.66 -7.87 -3.37
N TYR A 146 3.24 -7.95 -2.10
CA TYR A 146 3.97 -7.28 -1.02
C TYR A 146 5.36 -7.90 -0.81
N PHE A 147 5.48 -9.22 -0.95
CA PHE A 147 6.77 -9.90 -0.89
C PHE A 147 7.72 -9.39 -1.98
N ASP A 148 7.23 -9.30 -3.22
CA ASP A 148 8.01 -8.78 -4.34
C ASP A 148 8.35 -7.29 -4.15
N SER A 149 7.41 -6.48 -3.66
CA SER A 149 7.60 -5.06 -3.36
C SER A 149 8.64 -4.83 -2.25
N ALA A 150 8.61 -5.65 -1.20
CA ALA A 150 9.61 -5.66 -0.14
C ALA A 150 11.00 -6.02 -0.68
N CYS A 151 11.08 -7.00 -1.58
CA CYS A 151 12.32 -7.30 -2.30
C CYS A 151 12.78 -6.13 -3.19
N THR A 152 11.86 -5.33 -3.73
CA THR A 152 12.20 -4.13 -4.52
C THR A 152 12.74 -3.03 -3.64
N ALA A 153 12.14 -2.79 -2.47
CA ALA A 153 12.70 -1.91 -1.46
C ALA A 153 14.08 -2.40 -0.97
N LEU A 154 14.28 -3.71 -0.81
CA LEU A 154 15.57 -4.30 -0.44
C LEU A 154 16.67 -4.04 -1.48
N ASN A 155 16.35 -3.96 -2.78
CA ASN A 155 17.32 -3.60 -3.80
C ASN A 155 17.87 -2.18 -3.61
N ALA A 156 17.06 -1.28 -3.05
CA ALA A 156 17.43 0.10 -2.75
C ALA A 156 18.11 0.26 -1.38
N TYR A 157 18.15 -0.81 -0.58
CA TYR A 157 18.76 -0.81 0.74
C TYR A 157 20.27 -0.61 0.64
N ARG A 158 20.71 0.59 1.00
CA ARG A 158 22.13 0.94 1.14
C ARG A 158 22.44 1.09 2.62
N HIS A 159 23.34 0.27 3.12
CA HIS A 159 23.91 0.48 4.44
C HIS A 159 25.19 1.31 4.28
N LEU A 160 25.27 2.46 4.95
CA LEU A 160 26.44 3.37 4.90
C LEU A 160 27.79 2.67 5.19
N TYR A 161 27.74 1.50 5.84
CA TYR A 161 28.92 0.75 6.25
C TYR A 161 29.12 -0.58 5.51
N THR A 162 28.62 -0.76 4.28
CA THR A 162 29.03 -1.92 3.46
C THR A 162 30.44 -1.70 2.90
N LEU A 163 31.41 -1.53 3.81
CA LEU A 163 32.83 -1.77 3.56
C LEU A 163 33.05 -3.27 3.73
N TYR A 164 33.58 -3.89 2.68
CA TYR A 164 34.25 -5.19 2.62
C TYR A 164 34.29 -5.98 3.93
N GLY A 165 33.32 -6.90 4.11
CA GLY A 165 33.36 -7.92 5.15
C GLY A 165 33.83 -9.26 4.58
N SER A 166 34.53 -10.05 5.40
CA SER A 166 34.85 -11.43 5.04
C SER A 166 33.58 -12.29 5.08
N PRO A 167 33.36 -13.25 4.16
CA PRO A 167 32.28 -14.22 4.25
C PRO A 167 32.23 -15.00 5.58
N SER A 168 33.36 -15.08 6.30
CA SER A 168 33.44 -15.68 7.64
C SER A 168 32.71 -14.88 8.72
N GLU A 169 32.47 -13.60 8.51
CA GLU A 169 31.77 -12.68 9.43
C GLU A 169 30.26 -12.64 9.17
N LEU A 170 29.78 -13.37 8.16
CA LEU A 170 28.36 -13.51 7.88
C LEU A 170 27.71 -14.48 8.87
N GLY A 171 26.56 -14.09 9.39
CA GLY A 171 25.67 -15.01 10.08
C GLY A 171 25.16 -16.13 9.14
N PRO A 172 24.71 -17.26 9.70
CA PRO A 172 24.35 -18.46 8.94
C PRO A 172 23.32 -18.19 7.84
N GLU A 173 22.37 -17.29 8.09
CA GLU A 173 21.27 -16.99 7.17
C GLU A 173 21.74 -16.21 5.93
N LEU A 174 22.82 -15.44 6.05
CA LEU A 174 23.40 -14.69 4.93
C LEU A 174 24.38 -15.51 4.09
N LYS A 175 24.97 -16.58 4.65
CA LYS A 175 26.00 -17.38 3.97
C LYS A 175 25.52 -18.00 2.67
N ARG A 176 24.25 -18.45 2.61
CA ARG A 176 23.68 -19.05 1.39
C ARG A 176 23.57 -18.08 0.21
N TYR A 177 23.60 -16.78 0.49
CA TYR A 177 23.49 -15.70 -0.49
C TYR A 177 24.84 -15.10 -0.87
N ALA A 178 25.85 -15.34 -0.04
CA ALA A 178 27.19 -14.86 -0.27
C ALA A 178 27.94 -15.85 -1.17
N VAL A 179 28.18 -15.44 -2.41
CA VAL A 179 29.20 -16.04 -3.25
C VAL A 179 30.47 -15.23 -3.03
N ALA A 180 31.57 -15.89 -2.68
CA ALA A 180 32.87 -15.24 -2.63
C ALA A 180 33.27 -14.86 -4.06
N ASP A 181 33.13 -13.59 -4.43
CA ASP A 181 33.51 -13.10 -5.75
C ASP A 181 34.84 -12.33 -5.70
N GLY A 182 35.68 -12.58 -6.70
CA GLY A 182 36.95 -11.88 -6.91
C GLY A 182 38.16 -12.45 -6.15
N PRO A 183 39.38 -11.98 -6.48
CA PRO A 183 40.64 -12.52 -5.97
C PRO A 183 40.86 -12.35 -4.46
N LEU A 184 40.04 -11.51 -3.80
CA LEU A 184 40.09 -11.24 -2.37
C LEU A 184 38.97 -11.94 -1.58
N GLY A 185 38.01 -12.60 -2.24
CA GLY A 185 36.92 -13.33 -1.59
C GLY A 185 36.00 -12.46 -0.72
N LEU A 186 35.84 -11.18 -1.05
CA LEU A 186 35.05 -10.22 -0.28
C LEU A 186 33.58 -10.26 -0.72
N VAL A 187 32.68 -10.00 0.23
CA VAL A 187 31.24 -9.88 -0.07
C VAL A 187 31.01 -8.58 -0.84
N GLY A 188 30.43 -8.69 -2.04
CA GLY A 188 30.10 -7.53 -2.88
C GLY A 188 29.06 -6.61 -2.24
N GLN A 189 29.08 -5.33 -2.62
CA GLN A 189 28.05 -4.36 -2.22
C GLN A 189 26.65 -4.69 -2.78
N ASP A 190 26.57 -5.69 -3.67
CA ASP A 190 25.36 -6.16 -4.32
C ASP A 190 24.63 -7.28 -3.55
N LEU A 191 25.06 -7.61 -2.32
CA LEU A 191 24.45 -8.68 -1.51
C LEU A 191 22.93 -8.49 -1.31
N PRO A 192 22.39 -7.30 -0.94
CA PRO A 192 20.93 -7.11 -0.86
C PRO A 192 20.20 -7.43 -2.15
N GLN A 193 20.77 -7.05 -3.30
CA GLN A 193 20.20 -7.30 -4.63
C GLN A 193 20.20 -8.80 -4.97
N ARG A 194 21.28 -9.52 -4.61
CA ARG A 194 21.35 -10.98 -4.78
C ARG A 194 20.32 -11.70 -3.92
N ILE A 195 20.21 -11.32 -2.65
CA ILE A 195 19.20 -11.85 -1.73
C ILE A 195 17.80 -11.63 -2.31
N ALA A 196 17.47 -10.39 -2.67
CA ALA A 196 16.18 -10.04 -3.22
C ALA A 196 15.88 -10.77 -4.54
N ALA A 197 16.88 -10.96 -5.41
CA ALA A 197 16.73 -11.71 -6.65
C ALA A 197 16.47 -13.20 -6.39
N GLN A 198 17.18 -13.80 -5.43
CA GLN A 198 17.01 -15.21 -5.08
C GLN A 198 15.65 -15.45 -4.40
N LEU A 199 15.28 -14.64 -3.40
CA LEU A 199 13.99 -14.74 -2.72
C LEU A 199 12.80 -14.63 -3.67
N ARG A 200 12.86 -13.70 -4.65
CA ARG A 200 11.82 -13.59 -5.70
C ARG A 200 11.70 -14.85 -6.54
N ARG A 201 12.83 -15.47 -6.91
CA ARG A 201 12.82 -16.73 -7.68
C ARG A 201 12.23 -17.88 -6.87
N GLU A 202 12.52 -17.94 -5.57
CA GLU A 202 12.04 -19.00 -4.68
C GLU A 202 10.54 -18.88 -4.38
N VAL A 203 10.04 -17.67 -4.08
CA VAL A 203 8.60 -17.45 -3.84
C VAL A 203 7.80 -17.60 -5.12
N GLY A 204 8.28 -16.99 -6.21
CA GLY A 204 7.59 -16.94 -7.49
C GLY A 204 6.35 -16.03 -7.46
N LEU A 205 6.25 -15.12 -8.44
CA LEU A 205 5.06 -14.31 -8.68
C LEU A 205 4.49 -14.68 -10.05
N ASP A 206 3.43 -15.49 -10.06
CA ASP A 206 2.64 -15.73 -11.27
C ASP A 206 1.73 -14.53 -11.51
N LEU A 207 2.24 -13.55 -12.27
CA LEU A 207 1.53 -12.30 -12.53
C LEU A 207 0.19 -12.51 -13.26
N PRO A 208 0.08 -13.38 -14.30
CA PRO A 208 -1.22 -13.74 -14.88
C PRO A 208 -2.23 -14.25 -13.85
N GLN A 209 -1.82 -15.16 -12.95
CA GLN A 209 -2.71 -15.69 -11.91
C GLN A 209 -3.12 -14.60 -10.91
N VAL A 210 -2.16 -13.77 -10.45
CA VAL A 210 -2.41 -12.65 -9.54
C VAL A 210 -3.38 -11.65 -10.16
N ARG A 211 -3.16 -11.25 -11.40
CA ARG A 211 -4.01 -10.34 -12.16
C ARG A 211 -5.44 -10.89 -12.28
N SER A 212 -5.58 -12.15 -12.66
CA SER A 212 -6.90 -12.80 -12.76
C SER A 212 -7.65 -12.77 -11.42
N ALA A 213 -6.97 -13.12 -10.31
CA ALA A 213 -7.59 -13.10 -8.98
C ALA A 213 -8.02 -11.69 -8.55
N LEU A 214 -7.19 -10.68 -8.78
CA LEU A 214 -7.50 -9.27 -8.45
C LEU A 214 -8.69 -8.76 -9.29
N VAL A 215 -8.69 -9.02 -10.60
CA VAL A 215 -9.78 -8.63 -11.52
C VAL A 215 -11.09 -9.29 -11.14
N GLN A 216 -11.09 -10.60 -10.90
CA GLN A 216 -12.27 -11.35 -10.47
C GLN A 216 -12.84 -10.80 -9.17
N TYR A 217 -11.98 -10.44 -8.22
CA TYR A 217 -12.41 -9.87 -6.96
C TYR A 217 -13.09 -8.49 -7.11
N LEU A 218 -12.55 -7.58 -7.94
CA LEU A 218 -13.22 -6.31 -8.20
C LEU A 218 -14.53 -6.50 -8.95
N HIS A 219 -14.60 -7.44 -9.91
CA HIS A 219 -15.86 -7.75 -10.59
C HIS A 219 -16.92 -8.28 -9.61
N ALA A 220 -16.55 -9.19 -8.72
CA ALA A 220 -17.46 -9.73 -7.69
C ALA A 220 -18.03 -8.61 -6.81
N ARG A 221 -17.19 -7.68 -6.34
CA ARG A 221 -17.64 -6.52 -5.54
C ARG A 221 -18.57 -5.58 -6.31
N LEU A 222 -18.27 -5.32 -7.59
CA LEU A 222 -19.14 -4.53 -8.45
C LEU A 222 -20.47 -5.23 -8.77
N ASP A 223 -20.49 -6.57 -8.80
CA ASP A 223 -21.72 -7.37 -8.91
C ASP A 223 -22.53 -7.33 -7.61
N GLU A 224 -21.91 -7.54 -6.45
CA GLU A 224 -22.54 -7.43 -5.13
C GLU A 224 -23.18 -6.05 -4.91
N MET A 225 -22.47 -4.98 -5.28
CA MET A 225 -23.00 -3.62 -5.19
C MET A 225 -24.22 -3.41 -6.11
N ARG A 226 -24.20 -3.96 -7.32
CA ARG A 226 -25.34 -3.90 -8.25
C ARG A 226 -26.54 -4.69 -7.71
N ASP A 227 -26.28 -5.87 -7.17
CA ASP A 227 -27.31 -6.75 -6.62
C ASP A 227 -27.91 -6.12 -5.36
N GLY A 228 -27.11 -5.46 -4.53
CA GLY A 228 -27.57 -4.67 -3.39
C GLY A 228 -28.46 -3.49 -3.80
N LEU A 229 -28.12 -2.78 -4.88
CA LEU A 229 -29.00 -1.74 -5.43
C LEU A 229 -30.33 -2.32 -5.94
N THR A 230 -30.30 -3.50 -6.59
CA THR A 230 -31.51 -4.18 -7.07
C THR A 230 -32.40 -4.60 -5.90
N PHE A 231 -31.81 -5.20 -4.87
CA PHE A 231 -32.51 -5.55 -3.63
C PHE A 231 -33.21 -4.33 -2.99
N ILE A 232 -32.55 -3.18 -2.97
CA ILE A 232 -33.12 -1.93 -2.47
C ILE A 232 -34.32 -1.49 -3.33
N GLU A 233 -34.21 -1.52 -4.66
CA GLU A 233 -35.32 -1.18 -5.57
C GLU A 233 -36.53 -2.09 -5.34
N ASP A 234 -36.30 -3.39 -5.17
CA ASP A 234 -37.36 -4.39 -5.03
C ASP A 234 -38.10 -4.32 -3.68
N ASN A 235 -37.42 -3.86 -2.62
CA ASN A 235 -37.94 -3.95 -1.24
C ASN A 235 -38.28 -2.62 -0.55
N LEU A 236 -37.99 -1.48 -1.19
CA LEU A 236 -38.28 -0.16 -0.61
C LEU A 236 -39.78 0.13 -0.43
N GLY A 237 -40.66 -0.61 -1.09
CA GLY A 237 -42.12 -0.44 -0.97
C GLY A 237 -42.64 0.94 -1.41
N VAL A 238 -41.82 1.77 -2.05
CA VAL A 238 -42.20 3.12 -2.47
C VAL A 238 -42.94 3.06 -3.82
N PRO A 239 -44.17 3.58 -3.92
CA PRO A 239 -44.90 3.63 -5.18
C PRO A 239 -44.10 4.39 -6.26
N HIS A 240 -44.10 3.88 -7.49
CA HIS A 240 -43.49 4.54 -8.65
C HIS A 240 -41.97 4.72 -8.60
N LEU A 241 -41.24 3.79 -7.98
CA LEU A 241 -39.79 3.67 -8.16
C LEU A 241 -39.44 3.54 -9.65
N VAL A 242 -38.52 4.40 -10.10
CA VAL A 242 -37.97 4.35 -11.45
C VAL A 242 -36.53 3.88 -11.36
N ARG A 243 -36.08 3.14 -12.39
CA ARG A 243 -34.71 2.64 -12.47
C ARG A 243 -33.67 3.72 -12.14
N GLY A 244 -32.80 3.42 -11.18
CA GLY A 244 -31.75 4.33 -10.71
C GLY A 244 -32.16 5.18 -9.51
N ASP A 245 -33.38 5.06 -9.00
CA ASP A 245 -33.79 5.71 -7.76
C ASP A 245 -33.07 5.11 -6.54
N ALA A 246 -32.81 3.80 -6.48
CA ALA A 246 -32.01 3.22 -5.40
C ALA A 246 -30.61 3.84 -5.31
N LEU A 247 -29.97 4.06 -6.47
CA LEU A 247 -28.66 4.70 -6.52
C LEU A 247 -28.69 6.11 -5.92
N ARG A 248 -29.74 6.89 -6.17
CA ARG A 248 -29.88 8.24 -5.58
C ARG A 248 -30.21 8.16 -4.09
N LEU A 249 -31.10 7.24 -3.72
CA LEU A 249 -31.58 7.05 -2.36
C LEU A 249 -30.47 6.60 -1.40
N VAL A 250 -29.62 5.65 -1.82
CA VAL A 250 -28.43 5.22 -1.07
C VAL A 250 -27.52 6.42 -0.77
N GLN A 251 -27.30 7.27 -1.76
CA GLN A 251 -26.44 8.46 -1.61
C GLN A 251 -27.10 9.56 -0.77
N ALA A 252 -28.43 9.66 -0.81
CA ALA A 252 -29.21 10.56 0.03
C ALA A 252 -29.28 10.11 1.50
N ASN A 253 -28.78 8.90 1.80
CA ASN A 253 -28.95 8.18 3.06
C ASN A 253 -30.43 7.82 3.29
N LEU A 254 -30.78 6.56 3.02
CA LEU A 254 -32.15 6.01 3.09
C LEU A 254 -32.94 6.35 4.36
N THR A 255 -32.24 6.63 5.46
CA THR A 255 -32.82 6.94 6.78
C THR A 255 -33.27 8.39 6.93
N ALA A 256 -32.87 9.28 6.03
CA ALA A 256 -33.35 10.66 6.04
C ALA A 256 -34.77 10.70 5.48
N THR A 257 -35.67 11.43 6.15
CA THR A 257 -37.09 11.67 5.80
C THR A 257 -37.22 12.46 4.48
N THR A 258 -36.66 11.95 3.39
CA THR A 258 -36.52 12.63 2.11
C THR A 258 -37.51 12.00 1.13
N THR A 259 -38.34 12.83 0.48
CA THR A 259 -39.26 12.32 -0.55
C THR A 259 -38.52 11.96 -1.83
N LEU A 260 -39.06 11.04 -2.64
CA LEU A 260 -38.48 10.67 -3.94
C LEU A 260 -38.28 11.89 -4.85
N GLU A 261 -39.19 12.87 -4.81
CA GLU A 261 -39.10 14.11 -5.59
C GLU A 261 -37.89 14.95 -5.18
N GLN A 262 -37.66 15.09 -3.87
CA GLN A 262 -36.50 15.79 -3.32
C GLN A 262 -35.18 15.09 -3.70
N VAL A 263 -35.19 13.76 -3.73
CA VAL A 263 -34.03 12.96 -4.15
C VAL A 263 -33.77 13.14 -5.65
N ARG A 264 -34.80 13.05 -6.50
CA ARG A 264 -34.65 13.18 -7.96
C ARG A 264 -34.14 14.56 -8.41
N GLY A 265 -34.45 15.62 -7.68
CA GLY A 265 -33.99 16.99 -7.97
C GLY A 265 -32.55 17.30 -7.57
N ARG A 266 -31.86 16.41 -6.84
CA ARG A 266 -30.50 16.64 -6.34
C ARG A 266 -29.44 16.06 -7.27
N LYS A 267 -28.28 16.72 -7.31
CA LYS A 267 -27.08 16.16 -7.92
C LYS A 267 -26.35 15.28 -6.90
N TYR A 268 -25.92 14.12 -7.34
CA TYR A 268 -25.20 13.15 -6.53
C TYR A 268 -23.79 12.90 -7.10
N PRO A 269 -22.82 12.56 -6.25
CA PRO A 269 -21.45 12.31 -6.69
C PRO A 269 -21.32 11.09 -7.60
N TYR A 270 -22.16 10.08 -7.42
CA TYR A 270 -22.13 8.85 -8.20
C TYR A 270 -23.37 8.73 -9.09
N SER A 271 -23.15 8.18 -10.29
CA SER A 271 -24.15 7.95 -11.32
C SER A 271 -24.03 6.54 -11.89
N LYS A 272 -24.99 6.14 -12.74
CA LYS A 272 -24.90 4.87 -13.47
C LYS A 272 -23.67 4.81 -14.38
N ALA A 273 -23.28 5.95 -14.96
CA ALA A 273 -22.08 6.04 -15.80
C ALA A 273 -20.80 5.74 -15.01
N ASP A 274 -20.76 6.06 -13.71
CA ASP A 274 -19.62 5.72 -12.85
C ASP A 274 -19.51 4.20 -12.65
N LEU A 275 -20.63 3.49 -12.45
CA LEU A 275 -20.65 2.02 -12.35
C LEU A 275 -20.15 1.36 -13.64
N GLU A 276 -20.60 1.86 -14.79
CA GLU A 276 -20.16 1.37 -16.10
C GLU A 276 -18.67 1.67 -16.31
N ARG A 277 -18.21 2.88 -15.97
CA ARG A 277 -16.79 3.26 -16.01
C ARG A 277 -15.93 2.36 -15.13
N TRP A 278 -16.32 2.09 -13.89
CA TRP A 278 -15.54 1.23 -13.00
C TRP A 278 -15.41 -0.18 -13.57
N ARG A 279 -16.47 -0.76 -14.17
CA ARG A 279 -16.35 -2.06 -14.86
C ARG A 279 -15.37 -2.01 -16.02
N SER A 280 -15.42 -0.97 -16.85
CA SER A 280 -14.45 -0.79 -17.94
C SER A 280 -13.02 -0.66 -17.41
N LEU A 281 -12.80 0.04 -16.30
CA LEU A 281 -11.48 0.14 -15.67
C LEU A 281 -11.00 -1.21 -15.13
N VAL A 282 -11.88 -2.00 -14.49
CA VAL A 282 -11.54 -3.36 -14.04
C VAL A 282 -11.13 -4.24 -15.22
N SER A 283 -11.89 -4.22 -16.32
CA SER A 283 -11.55 -5.00 -17.52
C SER A 283 -10.22 -4.55 -18.15
N ALA A 284 -9.89 -3.26 -18.09
CA ALA A 284 -8.61 -2.76 -18.59
C ALA A 284 -7.39 -3.34 -17.84
N LEU A 285 -7.56 -3.72 -16.56
CA LEU A 285 -6.50 -4.34 -15.76
C LEU A 285 -6.00 -5.67 -16.36
N GLU A 286 -6.84 -6.39 -17.12
CA GLU A 286 -6.46 -7.65 -17.77
C GLU A 286 -5.28 -7.48 -18.74
N SER A 287 -5.10 -6.28 -19.29
CA SER A 287 -4.04 -5.97 -20.25
C SER A 287 -2.72 -5.49 -19.62
N ILE A 288 -2.67 -5.33 -18.30
CA ILE A 288 -1.49 -4.77 -17.62
C ILE A 288 -0.48 -5.87 -17.27
N ASP A 289 0.69 -5.81 -17.91
CA ASP A 289 1.79 -6.77 -17.70
C ASP A 289 2.87 -6.29 -16.72
N ASP A 290 2.84 -5.02 -16.30
CA ASP A 290 3.68 -4.55 -15.21
C ASP A 290 2.97 -4.71 -13.86
N LYS A 291 3.65 -5.33 -12.90
CA LYS A 291 3.08 -5.66 -11.59
C LYS A 291 2.82 -4.43 -10.71
N HIS A 292 3.67 -3.40 -10.75
CA HIS A 292 3.47 -2.20 -9.93
C HIS A 292 2.35 -1.34 -10.52
N GLN A 293 2.33 -1.20 -11.85
CA GLN A 293 1.23 -0.59 -12.58
C GLN A 293 -0.09 -1.31 -12.29
N LEU A 294 -0.13 -2.65 -12.37
CA LEU A 294 -1.34 -3.42 -12.10
C LEU A 294 -1.92 -3.08 -10.73
N VAL A 295 -1.07 -3.05 -9.71
CA VAL A 295 -1.50 -2.80 -8.32
C VAL A 295 -1.92 -1.35 -8.12
N ARG A 296 -1.22 -0.39 -8.74
CA ARG A 296 -1.61 1.02 -8.71
C ARG A 296 -2.98 1.24 -9.35
N GLU A 297 -3.21 0.71 -10.55
CA GLU A 297 -4.49 0.85 -11.24
C GLU A 297 -5.61 0.11 -10.49
N TYR A 298 -5.34 -1.12 -9.99
CA TYR A 298 -6.25 -1.86 -9.13
C TYR A 298 -6.64 -1.05 -7.88
N ALA A 299 -5.67 -0.45 -7.20
CA ALA A 299 -5.89 0.37 -6.01
C ALA A 299 -6.73 1.60 -6.33
N GLY A 300 -6.43 2.28 -7.45
CA GLY A 300 -7.18 3.44 -7.92
C GLY A 300 -8.64 3.12 -8.22
N VAL A 301 -8.92 1.97 -8.83
CA VAL A 301 -10.30 1.51 -9.06
C VAL A 301 -11.01 1.24 -7.74
N GLU A 302 -10.35 0.51 -6.82
CA GLU A 302 -10.92 0.20 -5.51
C GLU A 302 -11.23 1.47 -4.69
N ASP A 303 -10.28 2.39 -4.56
CA ASP A 303 -10.46 3.62 -3.80
C ASP A 303 -11.54 4.53 -4.43
N ALA A 304 -11.79 4.42 -5.75
CA ALA A 304 -12.83 5.18 -6.43
C ALA A 304 -14.26 4.71 -6.08
N PHE A 305 -14.50 3.39 -5.96
CA PHE A 305 -15.85 2.87 -5.71
C PHE A 305 -16.13 2.46 -4.25
N GLU A 306 -15.10 2.16 -3.44
CA GLU A 306 -15.26 1.71 -2.05
C GLU A 306 -16.12 2.66 -1.19
N PRO A 307 -16.02 4.00 -1.28
CA PRO A 307 -16.92 4.88 -0.52
C PRO A 307 -18.39 4.75 -0.90
N PHE A 308 -18.69 4.39 -2.15
CA PHE A 308 -20.07 4.16 -2.59
C PHE A 308 -20.55 2.75 -2.21
N GLU A 309 -19.70 1.73 -2.37
CA GLU A 309 -19.95 0.37 -1.92
C GLU A 309 -20.37 0.34 -0.44
N GLN A 310 -19.63 1.01 0.44
CA GLN A 310 -19.97 1.10 1.88
C GLN A 310 -21.36 1.71 2.13
N LYS A 311 -21.81 2.64 1.29
CA LYS A 311 -23.17 3.21 1.41
C LYS A 311 -24.22 2.19 0.99
N VAL A 312 -23.96 1.42 -0.06
CA VAL A 312 -24.86 0.35 -0.53
C VAL A 312 -24.94 -0.76 0.51
N GLU A 313 -23.82 -1.26 1.03
CA GLU A 313 -23.79 -2.30 2.06
C GLU A 313 -24.58 -1.89 3.31
N LYS A 314 -24.38 -0.64 3.77
CA LYS A 314 -25.12 -0.11 4.91
C LYS A 314 -26.61 -0.04 4.63
N ALA A 315 -26.99 0.47 3.45
CA ALA A 315 -28.38 0.58 3.01
C ALA A 315 -29.08 -0.79 2.94
N VAL A 316 -28.43 -1.80 2.37
CA VAL A 316 -28.92 -3.18 2.32
C VAL A 316 -29.12 -3.72 3.73
N THR A 317 -28.12 -3.56 4.60
CA THR A 317 -28.18 -4.03 6.00
C THR A 317 -29.32 -3.38 6.78
N ASP A 318 -29.50 -2.06 6.64
CA ASP A 318 -30.55 -1.33 7.35
C ASP A 318 -31.95 -1.72 6.83
N LEU A 319 -32.09 -1.92 5.52
CA LEU A 319 -33.35 -2.38 4.91
C LEU A 319 -33.69 -3.82 5.30
N ASP A 320 -32.74 -4.73 5.25
CA ASP A 320 -32.94 -6.13 5.64
C ASP A 320 -33.36 -6.26 7.11
N ARG A 321 -32.74 -5.48 8.00
CA ARG A 321 -33.14 -5.37 9.41
C ARG A 321 -34.58 -4.88 9.54
N HIS A 322 -34.97 -3.87 8.74
CA HIS A 322 -36.34 -3.34 8.77
C HIS A 322 -37.38 -4.37 8.30
N LEU A 323 -37.11 -5.07 7.21
CA LEU A 323 -37.98 -6.12 6.67
C LEU A 323 -38.13 -7.28 7.66
N SER A 324 -37.03 -7.69 8.30
CA SER A 324 -37.05 -8.72 9.34
C SER A 324 -37.95 -8.33 10.52
N LEU A 325 -37.84 -7.08 11.00
CA LEU A 325 -38.69 -6.56 12.08
C LEU A 325 -40.17 -6.52 11.69
N GLN A 326 -40.49 -6.06 10.46
CA GLN A 326 -41.87 -6.06 9.98
C GLN A 326 -42.45 -7.48 9.89
N GLY A 327 -41.63 -8.44 9.44
CA GLY A 327 -42.00 -9.85 9.37
C GLY A 327 -42.27 -10.46 10.75
N ASP A 328 -41.47 -10.10 11.77
CA ASP A 328 -41.68 -10.56 13.14
C ASP A 328 -42.94 -9.97 13.76
N ILE A 329 -43.19 -8.66 13.57
CA ILE A 329 -44.43 -8.00 14.01
C ILE A 329 -45.65 -8.65 13.34
N ALA A 330 -45.60 -8.91 12.04
CA ALA A 330 -46.69 -9.56 11.30
C ALA A 330 -46.96 -11.00 11.79
N ARG A 331 -45.96 -11.67 12.36
CA ARG A 331 -46.07 -13.00 12.97
C ARG A 331 -46.48 -12.98 14.46
N GLY A 332 -46.68 -11.79 15.04
CA GLY A 332 -47.10 -11.62 16.43
C GLY A 332 -46.00 -11.95 17.46
N LYS A 333 -44.73 -11.82 17.08
CA LYS A 333 -43.59 -11.84 18.01
C LYS A 333 -43.23 -10.42 18.42
#